data_AF-A0A527HFC1-F1
#
_entry.id   AF-A0A527HFC1-F1
#
_cell.length_a   1.000
_cell.length_b   1.000
_cell.length_c   1.000
_cell.angle_alpha   90.00
_cell.angle_beta   90.00
_cell.angle_gamma   90.00
#
_symmetry.space_group_name_H-M   'P 1'
#
loop_
_entity.id
_entity.type
_entity.pdbx_description
1 polymer ?
#
loop_
_entity_poly.entity_id
_entity_poly.type
_entity_poly.pdbx_seq_one_letter_code
_entity_poly.pdbx_strand_id
1 'polypeptide(L)'
;IRMSARVSVSRPEPGLDVSPDIARLRQELAAMRSLAPDAPHHFLTASTHAGIDDAITAYARDSIAGSAAGTAVSLCNRIHRDFTYDGEATTVRTRASDAFKLKRGVCQDFSHIMIAGLRGLGIPAGYVSGFLRTI
;
A
#
# COMPACT_ATOMS: atom_id res chain seq x y z
N ILE A 1 -5.87 31.67 15.68
CA ILE A 1 -6.91 30.64 15.91
C ILE A 1 -6.18 29.35 16.27
N ARG A 2 -6.42 28.77 17.45
CA ARG A 2 -5.75 27.53 17.89
C ARG A 2 -6.81 26.43 17.87
N MET A 3 -6.61 25.41 17.04
CA MET A 3 -7.53 24.27 16.92
C MET A 3 -6.95 23.09 17.70
N SER A 4 -7.78 22.44 18.52
CA SER A 4 -7.45 21.21 19.24
C SER A 4 -8.52 20.17 18.97
N ALA A 5 -8.12 18.96 18.56
CA ALA A 5 -9.01 17.81 18.31
C ALA A 5 -8.62 16.63 19.22
N ARG A 6 -9.56 15.75 19.55
CA ARG A 6 -9.34 14.57 20.40
C ARG A 6 -9.77 13.31 19.64
N VAL A 7 -8.79 12.60 19.09
CA VAL A 7 -9.04 11.36 18.35
C VAL A 7 -9.18 10.17 19.32
N SER A 8 -10.30 9.45 19.24
CA SER A 8 -10.46 8.12 19.86
C SER A 8 -10.21 7.05 18.80
N VAL A 9 -9.29 6.12 19.07
CA VAL A 9 -8.94 5.02 18.16
C VAL A 9 -9.32 3.70 18.82
N SER A 10 -10.44 3.10 18.40
CA SER A 10 -10.74 1.70 18.70
C SER A 10 -9.97 0.82 17.73
N ARG A 11 -8.93 0.14 18.21
CA ARG A 11 -8.25 -0.90 17.41
C ARG A 11 -9.00 -2.20 17.65
N PRO A 12 -9.66 -2.79 16.64
CA PRO A 12 -10.20 -4.13 16.80
C PRO A 12 -9.07 -5.10 17.16
N GLU A 13 -9.38 -6.12 17.96
CA GLU A 13 -8.44 -7.20 18.23
C GLU A 13 -7.94 -7.78 16.90
N PRO A 14 -6.62 -8.00 16.73
CA PRO A 14 -6.11 -8.64 15.53
C PRO A 14 -6.79 -9.99 15.37
N GLY A 15 -7.65 -10.11 14.35
CA GLY A 15 -8.21 -11.40 13.96
C GLY A 15 -7.09 -12.36 13.54
N LEU A 16 -7.43 -13.65 13.45
CA LEU A 16 -6.51 -14.63 12.88
C LEU A 16 -6.20 -14.25 11.42
N ASP A 17 -4.90 -14.12 11.10
CA ASP A 17 -4.47 -13.93 9.72
C ASP A 17 -4.66 -15.23 8.93
N VAL A 18 -5.70 -15.25 8.09
CA VAL A 18 -6.03 -16.36 7.20
C VAL A 18 -5.56 -16.12 5.77
N SER A 19 -4.80 -15.04 5.51
CA SER A 19 -4.32 -14.73 4.18
C SER A 19 -3.21 -15.72 3.76
N PRO A 20 -3.17 -16.12 2.48
CA PRO A 20 -2.13 -17.02 1.98
C PRO A 20 -0.76 -16.33 1.99
N ASP A 21 0.31 -17.14 1.98
CA ASP A 21 1.62 -16.63 1.56
C ASP A 21 1.60 -16.20 0.09
N ILE A 22 2.67 -15.51 -0.35
CA ILE A 22 2.75 -14.97 -1.71
C ILE A 22 2.72 -16.08 -2.79
N ALA A 23 3.31 -17.25 -2.51
CA ALA A 23 3.37 -18.33 -3.48
C ALA A 23 1.98 -18.93 -3.72
N ARG A 24 1.27 -19.24 -2.63
CA ARG A 24 -0.12 -19.71 -2.65
C ARG A 24 -1.06 -18.65 -3.22
N LEU A 25 -0.89 -17.38 -2.85
CA LEU A 25 -1.69 -16.29 -3.43
C LEU A 25 -1.60 -16.27 -4.96
N ARG A 26 -0.40 -16.42 -5.53
CA ARG A 26 -0.23 -16.47 -6.98
C ARG A 26 -0.95 -17.66 -7.62
N GLN A 27 -0.93 -18.82 -6.96
CA GLN A 27 -1.67 -19.99 -7.44
C GLN A 27 -3.18 -19.76 -7.43
N GLU A 28 -3.70 -19.19 -6.34
CA GLU A 28 -5.13 -18.85 -6.21
C GLU A 28 -5.57 -17.82 -7.27
N LEU A 29 -4.75 -16.79 -7.52
CA LEU A 29 -5.00 -15.79 -8.56
C LEU A 29 -4.97 -16.39 -9.97
N ALA A 30 -4.06 -17.33 -10.24
CA ALA A 30 -3.98 -18.01 -11.54
C ALA A 30 -5.15 -18.97 -11.79
N ALA A 31 -5.69 -19.58 -10.74
CA ALA A 31 -6.85 -20.47 -10.82
C ALA A 31 -8.18 -19.71 -11.04
N MET A 32 -8.25 -18.46 -10.61
CA MET A 32 -9.46 -17.65 -10.70
C MET A 32 -9.73 -17.16 -12.13
N ARG A 33 -10.92 -17.48 -12.65
CA ARG A 33 -11.42 -17.04 -13.96
C ARG A 33 -12.66 -16.16 -13.81
N SER A 34 -12.44 -14.89 -13.48
CA SER A 34 -13.52 -13.90 -13.33
C SER A 34 -13.13 -12.58 -14.02
N LEU A 35 -14.13 -11.91 -14.59
CA LEU A 35 -14.05 -10.53 -15.08
C LEU A 35 -15.02 -9.61 -14.31
N ALA A 36 -15.53 -10.08 -13.18
CA ALA A 36 -16.40 -9.29 -12.32
C ALA A 36 -15.63 -8.08 -11.75
N PRO A 37 -16.31 -6.98 -11.40
CA PRO A 37 -15.64 -5.76 -10.94
C PRO A 37 -14.78 -5.93 -9.69
N ASP A 38 -15.05 -6.95 -8.88
CA ASP A 38 -14.34 -7.32 -7.67
C ASP A 38 -13.19 -8.32 -7.91
N ALA A 39 -12.95 -8.73 -9.17
CA ALA A 39 -11.87 -9.63 -9.51
C ALA A 39 -10.51 -9.02 -9.11
N PRO A 40 -9.67 -9.74 -8.34
CA PRO A 40 -8.41 -9.23 -7.82
C PRO A 40 -7.41 -8.87 -8.93
N HIS A 41 -7.57 -9.44 -10.13
CA HIS A 41 -6.71 -9.15 -11.29
C HIS A 41 -6.71 -7.68 -11.69
N HIS A 42 -7.81 -6.95 -11.45
CA HIS A 42 -7.89 -5.51 -11.69
C HIS A 42 -6.93 -4.69 -10.81
N PHE A 43 -6.44 -5.28 -9.72
CA PHE A 43 -5.58 -4.61 -8.74
C PHE A 43 -4.11 -5.04 -8.82
N LEU A 44 -3.73 -5.82 -9.84
CA LEU A 44 -2.35 -6.26 -10.08
C LEU A 44 -1.61 -5.37 -11.07
N THR A 45 -2.31 -4.66 -11.94
CA THR A 45 -1.70 -3.93 -13.05
C THR A 45 -1.16 -2.56 -12.64
N ALA A 46 -0.19 -2.05 -13.40
CA ALA A 46 0.35 -0.71 -13.20
C ALA A 46 -0.72 0.37 -13.43
N SER A 47 -0.63 1.48 -12.69
CA SER A 47 -1.44 2.68 -12.94
C SER A 47 -0.54 3.92 -13.05
N THR A 48 -1.08 5.03 -13.54
CA THR A 48 -0.33 6.29 -13.76
C THR A 48 0.43 6.77 -12.51
N HIS A 49 -0.18 6.66 -11.33
CA HIS A 49 0.41 7.12 -10.06
C HIS A 49 1.13 6.00 -9.30
N ALA A 50 0.77 4.73 -9.53
CA ALA A 50 1.38 3.55 -8.92
C ALA A 50 1.83 2.57 -10.01
N GLY A 51 2.85 2.97 -10.76
CA GLY A 51 3.52 2.11 -11.73
C GLY A 51 4.29 0.99 -11.04
N ILE A 52 4.48 -0.14 -11.73
CA ILE A 52 5.39 -1.19 -11.26
C ILE A 52 6.82 -0.67 -11.50
N ASP A 53 7.59 -0.59 -10.44
CA ASP A 53 8.93 -0.02 -10.42
C ASP A 53 9.89 -0.98 -9.71
N ASP A 54 11.06 -1.24 -10.30
CA ASP A 54 12.01 -2.24 -9.79
C ASP A 54 12.62 -1.84 -8.44
N ALA A 55 12.88 -0.54 -8.22
CA ALA A 55 13.45 -0.06 -6.97
C ALA A 55 12.42 -0.16 -5.83
N ILE A 56 11.16 0.19 -6.11
CA ILE A 56 10.07 0.03 -5.15
C ILE A 56 9.83 -1.47 -4.87
N THR A 57 9.88 -2.31 -5.91
CA THR A 57 9.69 -3.77 -5.77
C THR A 57 10.82 -4.39 -4.94
N ALA A 58 12.06 -4.00 -5.18
CA ALA A 58 13.20 -4.45 -4.39
C ALA A 58 13.05 -4.04 -2.92
N TYR A 59 12.66 -2.80 -2.65
CA TYR A 59 12.34 -2.33 -1.30
C TYR A 59 11.16 -3.10 -0.67
N ALA A 60 10.14 -3.48 -1.44
CA ALA A 60 9.05 -4.30 -0.94
C ALA A 60 9.49 -5.72 -0.58
N ARG A 61 10.49 -6.29 -1.27
CA ARG A 61 10.97 -7.66 -1.02
C ARG A 61 11.53 -7.85 0.39
N ASP A 62 12.23 -6.87 0.95
CA ASP A 62 12.73 -7.02 2.34
C ASP A 62 11.60 -6.92 3.39
N SER A 63 10.36 -6.66 2.97
CA SER A 63 9.17 -6.66 3.84
C SER A 63 8.34 -7.95 3.73
N ILE A 64 8.76 -8.93 2.93
CA ILE A 64 8.04 -10.21 2.78
C ILE A 64 7.94 -10.90 4.14
N ALA A 65 6.72 -11.28 4.50
CA ALA A 65 6.39 -12.03 5.70
C ALA A 65 5.72 -13.37 5.34
N GLY A 66 5.30 -14.14 6.36
CA GLY A 66 4.65 -15.45 6.18
C GLY A 66 3.29 -15.42 5.46
N SER A 67 2.72 -14.25 5.22
CA SER A 67 1.41 -14.07 4.58
C SER A 67 1.37 -12.78 3.75
N ALA A 68 0.37 -12.66 2.87
CA ALA A 68 0.14 -11.45 2.09
C ALA A 68 -0.24 -10.25 2.99
N ALA A 69 -1.10 -10.47 3.99
CA ALA A 69 -1.46 -9.43 4.95
C ALA A 69 -0.26 -9.01 5.81
N GLY A 70 0.50 -9.98 6.32
CA GLY A 70 1.73 -9.73 7.07
C GLY A 70 2.76 -8.94 6.25
N THR A 71 2.90 -9.26 4.96
CA THR A 71 3.77 -8.52 4.03
C THR A 71 3.31 -7.07 3.87
N ALA A 72 2.01 -6.84 3.71
CA ALA A 72 1.44 -5.50 3.61
C ALA A 72 1.66 -4.68 4.90
N VAL A 73 1.44 -5.28 6.07
CA VAL A 73 1.69 -4.63 7.37
C VAL A 73 3.17 -4.31 7.55
N SER A 74 4.05 -5.26 7.25
CA SER A 74 5.51 -5.08 7.32
C SER A 74 5.98 -3.94 6.42
N LEU A 75 5.51 -3.90 5.17
CA LEU A 75 5.83 -2.85 4.22
C LEU A 75 5.30 -1.48 4.68
N CYS A 76 4.07 -1.42 5.19
CA CYS A 76 3.48 -0.19 5.73
C CYS A 76 4.33 0.37 6.87
N ASN A 77 4.71 -0.46 7.83
CA ASN A 77 5.56 -0.07 8.96
C ASN A 77 6.95 0.41 8.51
N ARG A 78 7.52 -0.26 7.50
CA ARG A 78 8.81 0.12 6.93
C ARG A 78 8.73 1.46 6.19
N ILE A 79 7.69 1.71 5.39
CA ILE A 79 7.43 3.02 4.78
C ILE A 79 7.28 4.09 5.86
N HIS A 80 6.48 3.84 6.91
CA HIS A 80 6.29 4.79 8.00
C HIS A 80 7.60 5.17 8.70
N ARG A 81 8.52 4.22 8.87
CA ARG A 81 9.83 4.45 9.48
C ARG A 81 10.80 5.18 8.55
N ASP A 82 10.85 4.80 7.28
CA ASP A 82 11.91 5.22 6.36
C ASP A 82 11.57 6.53 5.60
N PHE A 83 10.31 7.00 5.66
CA PHE A 83 9.80 8.16 4.91
C PHE A 83 9.33 9.29 5.83
N THR A 84 9.57 10.54 5.42
CA THR A 84 9.15 11.72 6.19
C THR A 84 7.90 12.36 5.61
N TYR A 85 6.91 12.65 6.45
CA TYR A 85 5.73 13.41 6.03
C TYR A 85 6.10 14.88 5.75
N ASP A 86 5.86 15.34 4.53
CA ASP A 86 6.07 16.73 4.10
C ASP A 86 5.00 17.15 3.09
N GLY A 87 4.20 18.16 3.46
CA GLY A 87 3.13 18.71 2.63
C GLY A 87 3.61 19.57 1.45
N GLU A 88 4.87 19.99 1.43
CA GLU A 88 5.44 20.81 0.37
C GLU A 88 6.33 20.02 -0.61
N ALA A 89 6.63 18.75 -0.29
CA ALA A 89 7.52 17.93 -1.09
C ALA A 89 6.94 17.50 -2.44
N THR A 90 5.62 17.39 -2.55
CA THR A 90 4.95 16.73 -3.66
C THR A 90 3.67 17.46 -4.07
N THR A 91 3.18 17.16 -5.27
CA THR A 91 1.86 17.58 -5.76
C THR A 91 0.94 16.38 -5.97
N VAL A 92 -0.36 16.62 -6.18
CA VAL A 92 -1.34 15.56 -6.49
C VAL A 92 -0.99 14.72 -7.73
N ARG A 93 -0.13 15.23 -8.63
CA ARG A 93 0.31 14.54 -9.86
C ARG A 93 1.58 13.71 -9.67
N THR A 94 2.18 13.71 -8.49
CA THR A 94 3.43 13.01 -8.21
C THR A 94 3.24 11.51 -8.35
N ARG A 95 4.17 10.85 -9.06
CA ARG A 95 4.18 9.39 -9.24
C ARG A 95 4.91 8.73 -8.08
N ALA A 96 4.54 7.48 -7.79
CA ALA A 96 5.19 6.67 -6.75
C ALA A 96 6.71 6.62 -6.90
N SER A 97 7.22 6.44 -8.13
CA SER A 97 8.66 6.36 -8.40
C SER A 97 9.40 7.66 -8.08
N ASP A 98 8.77 8.81 -8.28
CA ASP A 98 9.37 10.11 -7.97
C ASP A 98 9.34 10.38 -6.47
N ALA A 99 8.20 10.14 -5.81
CA ALA A 99 8.10 10.25 -4.35
C ALA A 99 9.02 9.26 -3.62
N PHE A 100 9.22 8.06 -4.17
CA PHE A 100 10.12 7.05 -3.62
C PHE A 100 11.57 7.52 -3.58
N LYS A 101 12.04 8.20 -4.64
CA LYS A 101 13.39 8.78 -4.67
C LYS A 101 13.58 9.87 -3.62
N LEU A 102 12.54 10.67 -3.37
CA LEU A 102 12.56 11.75 -2.38
C LEU A 102 12.54 11.22 -0.94
N LYS A 103 11.90 10.07 -0.71
CA LYS A 103 11.56 9.54 0.62
C LYS A 103 10.81 10.55 1.51
N ARG A 104 10.09 11.48 0.88
CA ARG A 104 9.34 12.57 1.51
C ARG A 104 8.07 12.84 0.71
N GLY A 105 6.95 13.11 1.38
CA GLY A 105 5.67 13.34 0.73
C GLY A 105 4.49 13.27 1.68
N VAL A 106 3.28 13.10 1.14
CA VAL A 106 2.04 13.02 1.91
C VAL A 106 1.43 11.61 1.87
N CYS A 107 0.29 11.43 2.53
CA CYS A 107 -0.42 10.14 2.61
C CYS A 107 -0.69 9.52 1.22
N GLN A 108 -1.00 10.34 0.22
CA GLN A 108 -1.20 9.88 -1.16
C GLN A 108 0.05 9.18 -1.71
N ASP A 109 1.22 9.79 -1.51
CA ASP A 109 2.48 9.28 -2.04
C ASP A 109 2.84 7.94 -1.42
N PHE A 110 2.73 7.84 -0.08
CA PHE A 110 3.01 6.60 0.65
C PHE A 110 2.06 5.48 0.25
N SER A 111 0.79 5.81 0.02
CA SER A 111 -0.21 4.85 -0.48
C SER A 111 0.17 4.34 -1.86
N HIS A 112 0.56 5.22 -2.79
CA HIS A 112 0.98 4.81 -4.13
C HIS A 112 2.27 4.00 -4.13
N ILE A 113 3.25 4.35 -3.28
CA ILE A 113 4.48 3.57 -3.10
C ILE A 113 4.17 2.17 -2.57
N MET A 114 3.30 2.06 -1.56
CA MET A 114 2.87 0.78 -1.02
C MET A 114 2.15 -0.07 -2.08
N ILE A 115 1.23 0.52 -2.84
CA ILE A 115 0.52 -0.17 -3.93
C ILE A 115 1.50 -0.65 -5.01
N ALA A 116 2.43 0.20 -5.45
CA ALA A 116 3.45 -0.15 -6.43
C ALA A 116 4.31 -1.32 -5.95
N GLY A 117 4.75 -1.30 -4.68
CA GLY A 117 5.54 -2.36 -4.07
C GLY A 117 4.78 -3.69 -3.98
N LEU A 118 3.54 -3.67 -3.47
CA LEU A 118 2.70 -4.86 -3.36
C LEU A 118 2.40 -5.48 -4.72
N ARG A 119 2.05 -4.67 -5.72
CA ARG A 119 1.84 -5.14 -7.11
C ARG A 119 3.11 -5.73 -7.71
N GLY A 120 4.28 -5.14 -7.44
CA GLY A 120 5.58 -5.70 -7.83
C GLY A 120 5.87 -7.07 -7.21
N LEU A 121 5.30 -7.36 -6.04
CA LEU A 121 5.35 -8.70 -5.41
C LEU A 121 4.26 -9.66 -5.94
N GLY A 122 3.31 -9.18 -6.74
CA GLY A 122 2.14 -9.94 -7.20
C GLY A 122 1.00 -9.98 -6.18
N ILE A 123 0.97 -9.06 -5.22
CA ILE A 123 -0.12 -8.90 -4.25
C ILE A 123 -1.10 -7.85 -4.82
N PRO A 124 -2.38 -8.18 -5.05
CA PRO A 124 -3.39 -7.23 -5.49
C PRO A 124 -3.55 -6.08 -4.50
N ALA A 125 -3.43 -4.84 -4.96
CA ALA A 125 -3.54 -3.65 -4.12
C ALA A 125 -4.26 -2.51 -4.87
N GLY A 126 -5.14 -1.79 -4.15
CA GLY A 126 -5.96 -0.71 -4.70
C GLY A 126 -5.87 0.57 -3.86
N TYR A 127 -6.12 1.71 -4.49
CA TYR A 127 -6.18 2.99 -3.80
C TYR A 127 -7.60 3.23 -3.26
N VAL A 128 -7.69 3.62 -1.99
CA VAL A 128 -8.95 3.98 -1.32
C VAL A 128 -8.75 5.35 -0.66
N SER A 129 -9.68 6.27 -0.93
CA SER A 129 -9.76 7.55 -0.23
C SER A 129 -11.00 7.60 0.65
N GLY A 130 -10.95 8.42 1.69
CA GLY A 130 -12.06 8.60 2.62
C GLY A 130 -11.85 9.82 3.51
N PHE A 131 -12.83 10.08 4.36
CA PHE A 131 -12.77 11.18 5.32
C PHE A 131 -12.34 10.66 6.69
N LEU A 132 -11.32 11.29 7.27
CA LEU A 132 -10.97 11.09 8.67
C LEU A 132 -11.84 12.00 9.51
N ARG A 133 -12.81 11.42 10.23
CA ARG A 133 -13.59 12.15 11.22
C ARG A 133 -12.72 12.34 12.47
N THR A 134 -12.12 13.51 12.59
CA THR A 134 -11.48 13.96 13.83
C THR A 134 -12.53 14.63 14.70
N ILE A 135 -12.98 13.96 15.77
CA ILE A 135 -13.83 14.57 16.82
C ILE A 135 -13.01 15.39 17.81
#